data_AF-A0A7S3RLQ3-F1
#
_entry.id   AF-A0A7S3RLQ3-F1
#
_cell.length_a   1.000
_cell.length_b   1.000
_cell.length_c   1.000
_cell.angle_alpha   90.00
_cell.angle_beta   90.00
_cell.angle_gamma   90.00
#
_symmetry.space_group_name_H-M   'P 1'
#
loop_
_entity.id
_entity.type
_entity.pdbx_description
1 polymer ?
#
loop_
_entity_poly.entity_id
_entity_poly.type
_entity_poly.pdbx_seq_one_letter_code
_entity_poly.pdbx_strand_id
1 'polypeptide(L)'
;GAAALVVWIVAAWAAACGLRGRRHRTAASAPAAATRAGSSGSQSGAGWLWGAKFAQSCRSDKYLPGLDMARMVASIHIVLGHLYAKGALPPCGETHTSPHCVHGDNYLFSWGFTWVPWFFMLSGFVRTHARLNAAEITQLEPPLTFAHRCLGKLYPMYALGLVVATAVTVSRGRPLPYWYESAAQYALVQSWVPWLAETPLQTQCWFISCLFPYWLLFGCCYRNLVLRITTAGRAWCALALLCLLPWISFVAPAAWEESPPDWYADHHTGALRDDPGAGLSIGVATLKFNPLCYFHVFVSGMVLARLRDLAKAGRGGGASLSAALVCLRCGATLGYITLLLVFGLRDLRPESAKISARLTI
;
A
#
# COMPACT_ATOMS: atom_id res chain seq x y z
N GLY A 1 -32.11 15.47 13.78
CA GLY A 1 -31.07 16.52 13.84
C GLY A 1 -29.82 16.13 13.07
N ALA A 2 -28.96 15.27 13.62
CA ALA A 2 -27.64 14.96 13.07
C ALA A 2 -27.63 14.21 11.71
N ALA A 3 -28.58 13.31 11.47
CA ALA A 3 -28.66 12.58 10.19
C ALA A 3 -28.94 13.52 8.99
N ALA A 4 -29.75 14.56 9.18
CA ALA A 4 -30.02 15.57 8.15
C ALA A 4 -28.79 16.43 7.85
N LEU A 5 -27.96 16.72 8.87
CA LEU A 5 -26.71 17.47 8.71
C LEU A 5 -25.67 16.67 7.90
N VAL A 6 -25.55 15.36 8.14
CA VAL A 6 -24.63 14.48 7.39
C VAL A 6 -25.05 14.36 5.92
N VAL A 7 -26.36 14.20 5.66
CA VAL A 7 -26.89 14.19 4.28
C VAL A 7 -26.62 15.52 3.58
N TRP A 8 -26.76 16.65 4.28
CA TRP A 8 -26.43 17.97 3.75
C TRP A 8 -24.94 18.17 3.47
N ILE A 9 -24.05 17.70 4.34
CA ILE A 9 -22.59 17.78 4.12
C ILE A 9 -22.17 16.91 2.92
N VAL A 10 -22.73 15.70 2.80
CA VAL A 10 -22.45 14.81 1.66
C VAL A 10 -23.01 15.37 0.36
N ALA A 11 -24.21 15.96 0.38
CA ALA A 11 -24.81 16.61 -0.78
C ALA A 11 -24.04 17.87 -1.20
N ALA A 12 -23.62 18.71 -0.24
CA ALA A 12 -22.80 19.89 -0.49
C ALA A 12 -21.41 19.53 -1.05
N TRP A 13 -20.80 18.45 -0.53
CA TRP A 13 -19.54 17.93 -1.03
C TRP A 13 -19.66 17.34 -2.45
N ALA A 14 -20.74 16.58 -2.73
CA ALA A 14 -21.03 16.06 -4.06
C ALA A 14 -21.30 17.17 -5.08
N ALA A 15 -22.04 18.22 -4.69
CA ALA A 15 -22.28 19.40 -5.52
C ALA A 15 -20.97 20.18 -5.80
N ALA A 16 -20.11 20.35 -4.79
CA ALA A 16 -18.80 20.99 -4.96
C ALA A 16 -17.86 20.19 -5.88
N CYS A 17 -17.95 18.86 -5.85
CA CYS A 17 -17.19 17.97 -6.73
C CYS A 17 -17.76 17.95 -8.17
N GLY A 18 -19.08 18.07 -8.34
CA GLY A 18 -19.74 18.13 -9.65
C GLY A 18 -19.51 19.45 -10.41
N LEU A 19 -19.32 20.56 -9.69
CA LEU A 19 -19.19 21.90 -10.30
C LEU A 19 -17.80 22.25 -10.83
N ARG A 20 -16.76 21.43 -10.60
CA ARG A 20 -15.37 21.73 -11.03
C ARG A 20 -14.92 21.05 -12.33
N GLY A 21 -15.82 20.38 -13.05
CA GLY A 21 -15.52 19.64 -14.29
C GLY A 21 -15.44 20.47 -15.59
N ARG A 22 -15.65 21.79 -15.56
CA ARG A 22 -15.61 22.63 -16.78
C ARG A 22 -14.91 23.97 -16.51
N ARG A 23 -13.65 24.08 -16.93
CA ARG A 23 -12.99 25.24 -17.59
C ARG A 23 -11.48 25.24 -17.31
N HIS A 24 -10.69 24.88 -18.31
CA HIS A 24 -9.59 25.67 -18.88
C HIS A 24 -8.90 24.83 -19.97
N ARG A 25 -9.49 24.79 -21.16
CA ARG A 25 -8.72 24.71 -22.40
C ARG A 25 -8.49 26.16 -22.84
N THR A 26 -7.40 26.76 -22.38
CA THR A 26 -6.85 27.93 -23.06
C THR A 26 -5.89 27.41 -24.12
N ALA A 27 -6.23 27.73 -25.36
CA ALA A 27 -5.47 27.41 -26.55
C ALA A 27 -4.08 28.07 -26.49
N ALA A 28 -3.04 27.27 -26.63
CA ALA A 28 -1.75 27.74 -27.12
C ALA A 28 -1.67 27.33 -28.59
N SER A 29 -1.57 28.34 -29.44
CA SER A 29 -1.35 28.28 -30.88
C SER A 29 -0.06 27.51 -31.22
N ALA A 30 -0.18 26.49 -32.07
CA ALA A 30 0.93 25.92 -32.81
C ALA A 30 0.74 26.30 -34.30
N PRO A 31 1.82 26.68 -35.02
CA PRO A 31 1.74 26.97 -36.44
C PRO A 31 1.63 25.69 -37.29
N ALA A 32 1.18 25.91 -38.52
CA ALA A 32 0.58 24.95 -39.41
C ALA A 32 1.54 23.96 -40.11
N ALA A 33 0.88 22.92 -40.64
CA ALA A 33 1.17 22.22 -41.89
C ALA A 33 2.25 21.12 -41.92
N ALA A 34 1.78 19.87 -41.95
CA ALA A 34 2.16 18.90 -42.98
C ALA A 34 1.07 17.83 -43.13
N THR A 35 0.29 17.99 -44.19
CA THR A 35 -0.74 17.11 -44.71
C THR A 35 -0.15 15.76 -45.13
N ARG A 36 -0.64 14.64 -44.59
CA ARG A 36 -0.59 13.34 -45.29
C ARG A 36 -1.90 12.58 -45.11
N ALA A 37 -2.52 12.36 -46.26
CA ALA A 37 -3.75 11.64 -46.47
C ALA A 37 -3.56 10.12 -46.38
N GLY A 38 -4.66 9.41 -46.08
CA GLY A 38 -4.94 8.10 -46.65
C GLY A 38 -4.65 6.87 -45.78
N SER A 39 -5.70 6.34 -45.13
CA SER A 39 -6.38 5.10 -45.58
C SER A 39 -7.19 4.50 -44.42
N SER A 40 -8.51 4.59 -44.56
CA SER A 40 -9.50 3.97 -43.70
C SER A 40 -9.66 2.49 -44.09
N GLY A 41 -8.96 1.61 -43.39
CA GLY A 41 -9.20 0.17 -43.44
C GLY A 41 -10.08 -0.25 -42.26
N SER A 42 -11.36 -0.48 -42.52
CA SER A 42 -12.28 -1.16 -41.60
C SER A 42 -11.86 -2.63 -41.47
N GLN A 43 -11.35 -3.03 -40.31
CA GLN A 43 -11.17 -4.44 -39.95
C GLN A 43 -11.93 -4.73 -38.65
N SER A 44 -13.14 -5.25 -38.83
CA SER A 44 -13.92 -5.97 -37.84
C SER A 44 -13.28 -7.35 -37.59
N GLY A 45 -12.40 -7.42 -36.60
CA GLY A 45 -11.75 -8.67 -36.15
C GLY A 45 -11.56 -8.68 -34.64
N ALA A 46 -12.66 -8.78 -33.88
CA ALA A 46 -12.70 -8.59 -32.43
C ALA A 46 -12.12 -9.74 -31.56
N GLY A 47 -11.45 -10.75 -32.14
CA GLY A 47 -10.97 -11.92 -31.39
C GLY A 47 -9.47 -11.97 -31.08
N TRP A 48 -8.61 -11.35 -31.91
CA TRP A 48 -7.16 -11.58 -31.88
C TRP A 48 -6.32 -10.38 -31.40
N LEU A 49 -6.98 -9.26 -31.05
CA LEU A 49 -6.33 -8.01 -30.67
C LEU A 49 -5.78 -7.95 -29.24
N TRP A 50 -6.09 -8.94 -28.38
CA TRP A 50 -5.53 -8.99 -27.02
C TRP A 50 -4.06 -9.39 -27.02
N GLY A 51 -3.64 -10.34 -27.88
CA GLY A 51 -2.24 -10.79 -27.96
C GLY A 51 -1.30 -9.73 -28.55
N ALA A 52 -1.73 -9.04 -29.62
CA ALA A 52 -0.91 -8.00 -30.27
C ALA A 52 -0.82 -6.71 -29.43
N LYS A 53 -1.89 -6.32 -28.72
CA LYS A 53 -1.83 -5.18 -27.77
C LYS A 53 -1.02 -5.52 -26.52
N PHE A 54 -1.03 -6.78 -26.05
CA PHE A 54 -0.10 -7.21 -25.00
C PHE A 54 1.34 -7.14 -25.48
N ALA A 55 1.65 -7.66 -26.67
CA ALA A 55 2.99 -7.64 -27.25
C ALA A 55 3.51 -6.22 -27.55
N GLN A 56 2.63 -5.29 -27.96
CA GLN A 56 2.99 -3.89 -28.18
C GLN A 56 3.10 -3.09 -26.86
N SER A 57 2.34 -3.45 -25.83
CA SER A 57 2.50 -2.95 -24.45
C SER A 57 3.85 -3.38 -23.84
N CYS A 58 4.34 -4.58 -24.18
CA CYS A 58 5.65 -5.08 -23.76
C CYS A 58 6.85 -4.28 -24.31
N ARG A 59 6.67 -3.44 -25.35
CA ARG A 59 7.77 -2.60 -25.89
C ARG A 59 7.89 -1.24 -25.23
N SER A 60 6.89 -0.80 -24.48
CA SER A 60 6.93 0.49 -23.78
C SER A 60 7.37 0.26 -22.33
N ASP A 61 8.63 0.62 -22.03
CA ASP A 61 9.23 0.64 -20.69
C ASP A 61 8.41 1.38 -19.61
N LYS A 62 7.34 2.08 -20.03
CA LYS A 62 6.36 2.76 -19.19
C LYS A 62 5.44 1.80 -18.42
N TYR A 63 5.24 0.57 -18.90
CA TYR A 63 4.37 -0.41 -18.26
C TYR A 63 5.17 -1.41 -17.42
N LEU A 64 4.64 -1.73 -16.23
CA LEU A 64 5.19 -2.74 -15.32
C LEU A 64 4.32 -4.00 -15.45
N PRO A 65 4.65 -4.94 -16.35
CA PRO A 65 3.82 -6.12 -16.58
C PRO A 65 3.69 -6.95 -15.29
N GLY A 66 2.51 -7.52 -15.06
CA GLY A 66 2.21 -8.34 -13.89
C GLY A 66 1.92 -7.58 -12.59
N LEU A 67 2.12 -6.26 -12.57
CA LEU A 67 1.91 -5.50 -11.34
C LEU A 67 0.45 -5.53 -10.87
N ASP A 68 -0.51 -5.49 -11.80
CA ASP A 68 -1.93 -5.52 -11.43
C ASP A 68 -2.35 -6.90 -10.88
N MET A 69 -1.77 -7.99 -11.40
CA MET A 69 -1.97 -9.32 -10.84
C MET A 69 -1.39 -9.41 -9.41
N ALA A 70 -0.17 -8.91 -9.21
CA ALA A 70 0.45 -8.88 -7.88
C ALA A 70 -0.40 -8.09 -6.87
N ARG A 71 -0.97 -6.94 -7.28
CA ARG A 71 -1.89 -6.14 -6.46
C ARG A 71 -3.16 -6.92 -6.12
N MET A 72 -3.75 -7.61 -7.10
CA MET A 72 -4.97 -8.38 -6.87
C MET A 72 -4.73 -9.52 -5.87
N VAL A 73 -3.63 -10.28 -6.04
CA VAL A 73 -3.24 -11.35 -5.10
C VAL A 73 -3.02 -10.80 -3.69
N ALA A 74 -2.29 -9.68 -3.57
CA ALA A 74 -2.07 -9.01 -2.29
C ALA A 74 -3.39 -8.57 -1.65
N SER A 75 -4.33 -7.99 -2.42
CA SER A 75 -5.64 -7.57 -1.93
C SER A 75 -6.50 -8.74 -1.45
N ILE A 76 -6.54 -9.85 -2.19
CA ILE A 76 -7.23 -11.08 -1.78
C ILE A 76 -6.62 -11.59 -0.47
N HIS A 77 -5.30 -11.62 -0.38
CA HIS A 77 -4.61 -12.13 0.79
C HIS A 77 -4.83 -11.25 2.04
N ILE A 78 -4.92 -9.92 1.90
CA ILE A 78 -5.34 -9.03 3.01
C ILE A 78 -6.73 -9.42 3.52
N VAL A 79 -7.70 -9.64 2.61
CA VAL A 79 -9.06 -10.03 3.00
C VAL A 79 -9.05 -11.38 3.72
N LEU A 80 -8.35 -12.38 3.19
CA LEU A 80 -8.22 -13.69 3.82
C LEU A 80 -7.56 -13.59 5.20
N GLY A 81 -6.53 -12.76 5.35
CA GLY A 81 -5.89 -12.54 6.65
C GLY A 81 -6.80 -11.86 7.68
N HIS A 82 -7.67 -10.95 7.24
CA HIS A 82 -8.69 -10.38 8.12
C HIS A 82 -9.79 -11.37 8.50
N LEU A 83 -10.21 -12.25 7.58
CA LEU A 83 -11.18 -13.31 7.88
C LEU A 83 -10.56 -14.34 8.84
N TYR A 84 -9.29 -14.70 8.63
CA TYR A 84 -8.50 -15.55 9.51
C TYR A 84 -8.42 -14.95 10.93
N ALA A 85 -8.01 -13.68 11.05
CA ALA A 85 -7.89 -13.00 12.34
C ALA A 85 -9.23 -12.85 13.10
N LYS A 86 -10.36 -12.88 12.38
CA LYS A 86 -11.71 -12.84 12.96
C LYS A 86 -12.27 -14.23 13.31
N GLY A 87 -11.51 -15.30 13.09
CA GLY A 87 -11.98 -16.68 13.27
C GLY A 87 -13.08 -17.08 12.28
N ALA A 88 -13.27 -16.32 11.20
CA ALA A 88 -14.30 -16.60 10.20
C ALA A 88 -13.91 -17.73 9.24
N LEU A 89 -12.61 -18.07 9.19
CA LEU A 89 -12.12 -19.25 8.49
C LEU A 89 -12.01 -20.39 9.51
N PRO A 90 -12.70 -21.53 9.30
CA PRO A 90 -12.59 -22.64 10.23
C PRO A 90 -11.13 -23.08 10.34
N PRO A 91 -10.64 -23.39 11.55
CA PRO A 91 -9.36 -24.07 11.69
C PRO A 91 -9.45 -25.37 10.87
N CYS A 92 -8.51 -25.59 9.96
CA CYS A 92 -8.44 -26.82 9.20
C CYS A 92 -8.13 -27.98 10.18
N GLY A 93 -9.17 -28.62 10.75
CA GLY A 93 -9.00 -29.94 11.38
C GLY A 93 -9.64 -30.22 12.74
N GLU A 94 -10.64 -29.49 13.24
CA GLU A 94 -11.22 -29.85 14.56
C GLU A 94 -12.20 -31.03 14.58
N THR A 95 -12.66 -31.55 13.42
CA THR A 95 -13.73 -32.58 13.41
C THR A 95 -13.48 -33.84 12.59
N HIS A 96 -12.28 -34.08 12.06
CA HIS A 96 -11.99 -35.36 11.40
C HIS A 96 -10.64 -35.93 11.79
N THR A 97 -10.68 -37.07 12.46
CA THR A 97 -9.61 -38.06 12.72
C THR A 97 -9.04 -38.67 11.43
N SER A 98 -8.95 -37.90 10.35
CA SER A 98 -8.33 -38.35 9.11
C SER A 98 -6.82 -38.20 9.23
N PRO A 99 -6.04 -39.30 9.20
CA PRO A 99 -4.58 -39.27 9.32
C PRO A 99 -3.87 -38.59 8.13
N HIS A 100 -4.63 -38.10 7.14
CA HIS A 100 -4.13 -37.35 5.99
C HIS A 100 -4.55 -35.88 5.98
N CYS A 101 -5.32 -35.42 6.98
CA CYS A 101 -5.49 -33.99 7.22
C CYS A 101 -4.23 -33.48 7.89
N VAL A 102 -3.23 -33.11 7.09
CA VAL A 102 -2.14 -32.24 7.53
C VAL A 102 -2.80 -31.09 8.28
N HIS A 103 -2.61 -31.02 9.61
CA HIS A 103 -3.04 -29.92 10.46
C HIS A 103 -2.57 -28.62 9.81
N GLY A 104 -3.49 -28.04 9.03
CA GLY A 104 -3.19 -26.98 8.10
C GLY A 104 -3.23 -25.72 8.92
N ASP A 105 -2.16 -25.46 9.66
CA ASP A 105 -1.84 -24.10 10.07
C ASP A 105 -2.01 -23.27 8.80
N ASN A 106 -3.07 -22.47 8.74
CA ASN A 106 -3.33 -21.53 7.66
C ASN A 106 -2.33 -20.35 7.80
N TYR A 107 -1.06 -20.72 7.96
CA TYR A 107 0.09 -19.87 8.21
C TYR A 107 0.25 -18.87 7.09
N LEU A 108 -0.10 -19.24 5.85
CA LEU A 108 -0.18 -18.26 4.76
C LEU A 108 -1.10 -17.09 5.15
N PHE A 109 -2.35 -17.36 5.54
CA PHE A 109 -3.35 -16.32 5.81
C PHE A 109 -3.00 -15.44 7.02
N SER A 110 -2.22 -15.92 7.98
CA SER A 110 -1.76 -15.08 9.09
C SER A 110 -0.85 -13.93 8.63
N TRP A 111 -0.26 -14.04 7.43
CA TRP A 111 0.57 -13.00 6.80
C TRP A 111 -0.23 -12.00 5.96
N GLY A 112 -1.56 -12.06 5.91
CA GLY A 112 -2.35 -11.10 5.11
C GLY A 112 -2.05 -9.63 5.44
N PHE A 113 -1.66 -9.31 6.69
CA PHE A 113 -1.34 -7.94 7.12
C PHE A 113 -0.03 -7.38 6.54
N THR A 114 0.88 -8.23 6.06
CA THR A 114 2.22 -7.83 5.60
C THR A 114 2.20 -7.17 4.22
N TRP A 115 1.09 -7.33 3.49
CA TRP A 115 0.86 -6.68 2.21
C TRP A 115 0.62 -5.18 2.33
N VAL A 116 0.20 -4.66 3.49
CA VAL A 116 -0.02 -3.21 3.66
C VAL A 116 1.28 -2.42 3.50
N PRO A 117 2.39 -2.76 4.19
CA PRO A 117 3.72 -2.22 3.88
C PRO A 117 4.11 -2.35 2.41
N TRP A 118 3.85 -3.50 1.78
CA TRP A 118 4.11 -3.70 0.36
C TRP A 118 3.33 -2.70 -0.52
N PHE A 119 2.06 -2.41 -0.21
CA PHE A 119 1.28 -1.38 -0.91
C PHE A 119 1.83 0.04 -0.69
N PHE A 120 2.35 0.35 0.50
CA PHE A 120 3.02 1.64 0.75
C PHE A 120 4.29 1.78 -0.10
N MET A 121 5.16 0.77 -0.09
CA MET A 121 6.35 0.72 -0.94
C MET A 121 5.97 0.84 -2.41
N LEU A 122 4.98 0.07 -2.85
CA LEU A 122 4.53 0.07 -4.24
C LEU A 122 3.95 1.43 -4.66
N SER A 123 3.22 2.10 -3.77
CA SER A 123 2.70 3.45 -4.01
C SER A 123 3.84 4.44 -4.28
N GLY A 124 4.90 4.41 -3.46
CA GLY A 124 6.09 5.24 -3.69
C GLY A 124 6.82 4.87 -4.99
N PHE A 125 6.98 3.57 -5.24
CA PHE A 125 7.66 3.06 -6.43
C PHE A 125 6.97 3.47 -7.73
N VAL A 126 5.68 3.17 -7.88
CA VAL A 126 4.95 3.40 -9.13
C VAL A 126 4.87 4.88 -9.46
N ARG A 127 4.67 5.72 -8.45
CA ARG A 127 4.60 7.18 -8.62
C ARG A 127 5.94 7.75 -9.05
N THR A 128 7.01 7.37 -8.37
CA THR A 128 8.37 7.80 -8.74
C THR A 128 8.77 7.26 -10.11
N HIS A 129 8.45 6.01 -10.43
CA HIS A 129 8.71 5.42 -11.74
C HIS A 129 7.98 6.17 -12.86
N ALA A 130 6.68 6.45 -12.69
CA ALA A 130 5.92 7.22 -13.68
C ALA A 130 6.51 8.63 -13.86
N ARG A 131 6.99 9.24 -12.78
CA ARG A 131 7.57 10.59 -12.78
C ARG A 131 8.96 10.67 -13.43
N LEU A 132 9.80 9.66 -13.20
CA LEU A 132 11.12 9.55 -13.84
C LEU A 132 11.00 9.30 -15.35
N ASN A 133 9.92 8.67 -15.81
CA ASN A 133 9.62 8.43 -17.23
C ASN A 133 8.81 9.57 -17.89
N ALA A 134 8.52 10.66 -17.19
CA ALA A 134 7.83 11.82 -17.76
C ALA A 134 8.81 12.68 -18.57
N ALA A 135 8.33 13.38 -19.60
CA ALA A 135 9.16 14.23 -20.46
C ALA A 135 9.88 15.33 -19.68
N GLU A 136 9.16 15.99 -18.78
CA GLU A 136 9.74 16.94 -17.83
C GLU A 136 9.81 16.23 -16.49
N ILE A 137 11.00 16.03 -15.92
CA ILE A 137 11.19 15.25 -14.68
C ILE A 137 11.02 16.13 -13.43
N THR A 138 11.29 17.44 -13.53
CA THR A 138 11.32 18.40 -12.41
C THR A 138 9.98 19.08 -12.11
N GLN A 139 9.08 19.16 -13.09
CA GLN A 139 7.77 19.79 -12.93
C GLN A 139 6.81 18.93 -12.11
N LEU A 140 6.57 19.29 -10.85
CA LEU A 140 5.65 18.57 -9.99
C LEU A 140 4.33 19.31 -9.87
N GLU A 141 3.25 18.55 -9.89
CA GLU A 141 1.93 19.08 -9.51
C GLU A 141 1.96 19.57 -8.05
N PRO A 142 1.17 20.59 -7.70
CA PRO A 142 1.01 21.02 -6.32
C PRO A 142 0.56 19.84 -5.42
N PRO A 143 1.12 19.69 -4.21
CA PRO A 143 0.85 18.52 -3.36
C PRO A 143 -0.63 18.29 -3.05
N LEU A 144 -1.39 19.36 -2.79
CA LEU A 144 -2.83 19.27 -2.51
C LEU A 144 -3.63 18.82 -3.73
N THR A 145 -3.32 19.34 -4.92
CA THR A 145 -3.97 18.92 -6.17
C THR A 145 -3.71 17.44 -6.44
N PHE A 146 -2.48 17.00 -6.21
CA PHE A 146 -2.09 15.61 -6.35
C PHE A 146 -2.82 14.69 -5.37
N ALA A 147 -2.84 15.04 -4.08
CA ALA A 147 -3.53 14.28 -3.04
C ALA A 147 -5.03 14.22 -3.31
N HIS A 148 -5.65 15.34 -3.68
CA HIS A 148 -7.06 15.41 -4.07
C HIS A 148 -7.38 14.49 -5.25
N ARG A 149 -6.55 14.46 -6.30
CA ARG A 149 -6.74 13.55 -7.44
C ARG A 149 -6.67 12.08 -7.03
N CYS A 150 -5.82 11.74 -6.06
CA CYS A 150 -5.73 10.37 -5.54
C CYS A 150 -6.97 10.02 -4.72
N LEU A 151 -7.36 10.90 -3.79
CA LEU A 151 -8.57 10.76 -2.98
C LEU A 151 -9.81 10.65 -3.85
N GLY A 152 -9.96 11.46 -4.90
CA GLY A 152 -11.12 11.41 -5.79
C GLY A 152 -11.35 10.05 -6.46
N LYS A 153 -10.30 9.21 -6.58
CA LYS A 153 -10.42 7.84 -7.11
C LYS A 153 -10.70 6.80 -6.02
N LEU A 154 -10.14 6.98 -4.83
CA LEU A 154 -10.18 6.01 -3.72
C LEU A 154 -11.37 6.23 -2.77
N TYR A 155 -11.63 7.49 -2.44
CA TYR A 155 -12.60 7.90 -1.43
C TYR A 155 -14.05 7.50 -1.74
N PRO A 156 -14.55 7.56 -2.99
CA PRO A 156 -15.92 7.12 -3.29
C PRO A 156 -16.16 5.64 -2.95
N MET A 157 -15.19 4.77 -3.28
CA MET A 157 -15.26 3.34 -2.97
C MET A 157 -15.14 3.09 -1.46
N TYR A 158 -14.27 3.83 -0.78
CA TYR A 158 -14.14 3.78 0.67
C TYR A 158 -15.45 4.21 1.36
N ALA A 159 -16.04 5.34 0.97
CA ALA A 159 -17.29 5.84 1.50
C ALA A 159 -18.45 4.86 1.27
N LEU A 160 -18.56 4.27 0.07
CA LEU A 160 -19.53 3.20 -0.20
C LEU A 160 -19.32 2.01 0.74
N GLY A 161 -18.07 1.60 0.94
CA GLY A 161 -17.72 0.55 1.90
C GLY A 161 -18.17 0.87 3.32
N LEU A 162 -17.97 2.12 3.79
CA LEU A 162 -18.42 2.56 5.11
C LEU A 162 -19.95 2.49 5.23
N VAL A 163 -20.69 2.92 4.21
CA VAL A 163 -22.16 2.82 4.19
C VAL A 163 -22.61 1.36 4.29
N VAL A 164 -22.01 0.46 3.51
CA VAL A 164 -22.32 -0.98 3.55
C VAL A 164 -21.97 -1.59 4.90
N ALA A 165 -20.78 -1.28 5.45
CA ALA A 165 -20.36 -1.76 6.77
C ALA A 165 -21.30 -1.27 7.89
N THR A 166 -21.77 -0.03 7.79
CA THR A 166 -22.76 0.56 8.70
C THR A 166 -24.09 -0.19 8.60
N ALA A 167 -24.61 -0.37 7.38
CA ALA A 167 -25.86 -1.08 7.14
C ALA A 167 -25.83 -2.53 7.66
N VAL A 168 -24.72 -3.25 7.46
CA VAL A 168 -24.52 -4.62 7.98
C VAL A 168 -24.41 -4.64 9.51
N THR A 169 -23.79 -3.62 10.11
CA THR A 169 -23.68 -3.54 11.58
C THR A 169 -25.05 -3.29 12.21
N VAL A 170 -25.84 -2.38 11.63
CA VAL A 170 -27.22 -2.10 12.03
C VAL A 170 -28.13 -3.32 11.83
N SER A 171 -28.04 -4.00 10.69
CA SER A 171 -28.88 -5.18 10.41
C SER A 171 -28.59 -6.36 11.33
N ARG A 172 -27.39 -6.41 11.91
CA ARG A 172 -27.00 -7.40 12.93
C ARG A 172 -27.31 -6.96 14.37
N GLY A 173 -27.96 -5.81 14.57
CA GLY A 173 -28.27 -5.27 15.90
C GLY A 173 -27.03 -4.94 16.74
N ARG A 174 -25.87 -4.72 16.11
CA ARG A 174 -24.64 -4.37 16.82
C ARG A 174 -24.58 -2.86 17.05
N PRO A 175 -24.01 -2.39 18.18
CA PRO A 175 -23.85 -0.97 18.42
C PRO A 175 -22.92 -0.36 17.36
N LEU A 176 -23.28 0.81 16.86
CA LEU A 176 -22.39 1.60 16.00
C LEU A 176 -21.24 2.19 16.83
N PRO A 177 -20.07 2.45 16.21
CA PRO A 177 -19.00 3.20 16.87
C PRO A 177 -19.49 4.58 17.29
N TYR A 178 -18.76 5.19 18.23
CA TYR A 178 -19.07 6.54 18.66
C TYR A 178 -18.96 7.53 17.49
N TRP A 179 -19.68 8.65 17.60
CA TRP A 179 -19.73 9.64 16.51
C TRP A 179 -18.35 10.19 16.14
N TYR A 180 -17.43 10.33 17.12
CA TYR A 180 -16.08 10.83 16.89
C TYR A 180 -15.18 9.81 16.18
N GLU A 181 -15.39 8.50 16.40
CA GLU A 181 -14.68 7.43 15.69
C GLU A 181 -15.10 7.38 14.22
N SER A 182 -16.40 7.62 13.99
CA SER A 182 -16.96 7.76 12.63
C SER A 182 -16.42 9.02 11.96
N ALA A 183 -16.44 10.16 12.65
CA ALA A 183 -15.88 11.41 12.13
C ALA A 183 -14.39 11.27 11.77
N ALA A 184 -13.61 10.59 12.61
CA ALA A 184 -12.20 10.30 12.35
C ALA A 184 -12.00 9.42 11.11
N GLN A 185 -12.85 8.40 10.90
CA GLN A 185 -12.83 7.57 9.70
C GLN A 185 -13.17 8.34 8.43
N TYR A 186 -14.18 9.22 8.47
CA TYR A 186 -14.55 10.06 7.33
C TYR A 186 -13.45 11.08 7.00
N ALA A 187 -12.84 11.67 8.02
CA ALA A 187 -11.74 12.60 7.87
C ALA A 187 -10.39 11.93 7.52
N LEU A 188 -10.33 10.58 7.47
CA LEU A 188 -9.11 9.81 7.25
C LEU A 188 -8.01 10.15 8.27
N VAL A 189 -8.38 10.33 9.55
CA VAL A 189 -7.43 10.62 10.64
C VAL A 189 -7.34 9.51 11.70
N GLN A 190 -8.08 8.41 11.51
CA GLN A 190 -8.16 7.32 12.50
C GLN A 190 -6.80 6.67 12.82
N SER A 191 -5.85 6.68 11.88
CA SER A 191 -4.52 6.07 12.08
C SER A 191 -3.56 6.92 12.90
N TRP A 192 -3.86 8.20 13.12
CA TRP A 192 -2.99 9.10 13.87
C TRP A 192 -3.12 8.92 15.39
N VAL A 193 -4.23 8.32 15.81
CA VAL A 193 -4.61 8.19 17.21
C VAL A 193 -4.75 6.69 17.50
N PRO A 194 -3.85 6.09 18.30
CA PRO A 194 -3.76 4.63 18.43
C PRO A 194 -5.07 3.93 18.78
N TRP A 195 -5.85 4.47 19.72
CA TRP A 195 -7.12 3.87 20.13
C TRP A 195 -8.22 4.00 19.06
N LEU A 196 -8.19 5.04 18.22
CA LEU A 196 -9.15 5.22 17.12
C LEU A 196 -8.89 4.29 15.93
N ALA A 197 -7.71 3.67 15.85
CA ALA A 197 -7.37 2.77 14.76
C ALA A 197 -7.98 1.36 14.95
N GLU A 198 -8.38 1.02 16.18
CA GLU A 198 -8.88 -0.31 16.56
C GLU A 198 -10.40 -0.43 16.61
N THR A 199 -11.09 0.69 16.84
CA THR A 199 -12.56 0.76 16.89
C THR A 199 -13.30 1.06 15.57
N PRO A 200 -12.68 1.30 14.40
CA PRO A 200 -13.42 1.74 13.23
C PRO A 200 -14.22 0.60 12.56
N LEU A 201 -15.31 0.94 11.88
CA LEU A 201 -16.16 -0.01 11.15
C LEU A 201 -15.38 -0.77 10.08
N GLN A 202 -14.42 -0.09 9.46
CA GLN A 202 -13.52 -0.63 8.47
C GLN A 202 -12.07 -0.58 8.96
N THR A 203 -11.76 -1.38 9.98
CA THR A 203 -10.39 -1.51 10.51
C THR A 203 -9.37 -1.71 9.40
N GLN A 204 -9.66 -2.54 8.39
CA GLN A 204 -8.77 -2.80 7.26
C GLN A 204 -8.39 -1.57 6.40
N CYS A 205 -9.14 -0.47 6.48
CA CYS A 205 -8.94 0.71 5.64
C CYS A 205 -8.08 1.81 6.30
N TRP A 206 -7.50 1.54 7.48
CA TRP A 206 -6.60 2.47 8.19
C TRP A 206 -5.48 3.00 7.29
N PHE A 207 -4.93 2.17 6.39
CA PHE A 207 -3.82 2.55 5.51
C PHE A 207 -4.12 3.76 4.60
N ILE A 208 -5.40 4.06 4.31
CA ILE A 208 -5.78 5.23 3.51
C ILE A 208 -5.46 6.52 4.27
N SER A 209 -5.64 6.52 5.60
CA SER A 209 -5.25 7.62 6.49
C SER A 209 -3.74 7.87 6.43
N CYS A 210 -2.93 6.82 6.26
CA CYS A 210 -1.48 6.94 6.10
C CYS A 210 -1.06 7.43 4.72
N LEU A 211 -1.75 7.03 3.66
CA LEU A 211 -1.39 7.43 2.30
C LEU A 211 -1.54 8.93 2.04
N PHE A 212 -2.51 9.58 2.70
CA PHE A 212 -2.76 11.00 2.53
C PHE A 212 -1.53 11.89 2.83
N PRO A 213 -0.91 11.85 4.04
CA PRO A 213 0.31 12.61 4.30
C PRO A 213 1.47 12.21 3.38
N TYR A 214 1.56 10.94 2.96
CA TYR A 214 2.61 10.50 2.04
C TYR A 214 2.50 11.18 0.67
N TRP A 215 1.27 11.38 0.18
CA TRP A 215 1.05 12.12 -1.06
C TRP A 215 1.40 13.60 -0.94
N LEU A 216 1.14 14.20 0.22
CA LEU A 216 1.53 15.59 0.48
C LEU A 216 3.06 15.74 0.51
N LEU A 217 3.76 14.78 1.12
CA LEU A 217 5.22 14.80 1.25
C LEU A 217 5.96 14.27 0.01
N PHE A 218 5.26 13.61 -0.92
CA PHE A 218 5.85 13.01 -2.12
C PHE A 218 6.74 13.98 -2.89
N GLY A 219 6.27 15.20 -3.13
CA GLY A 219 7.04 16.18 -3.92
C GLY A 219 8.32 16.63 -3.23
N CYS A 220 8.28 16.77 -1.89
CA CYS A 220 9.44 17.10 -1.08
C CYS A 220 10.48 15.97 -1.12
N CYS A 221 10.06 14.74 -0.84
CA CYS A 221 10.94 13.57 -0.88
C CYS A 221 11.51 13.34 -2.29
N TYR A 222 10.69 13.51 -3.33
CA TYR A 222 11.14 13.34 -4.70
C TYR A 222 12.25 14.34 -5.07
N ARG A 223 12.06 15.63 -4.77
CA ARG A 223 13.06 16.66 -5.09
C ARG A 223 14.32 16.56 -4.23
N ASN A 224 14.16 16.41 -2.92
CA ASN A 224 15.26 16.53 -1.96
C ASN A 224 16.02 15.24 -1.73
N LEU A 225 15.41 14.08 -1.98
CA LEU A 225 16.06 12.78 -1.82
C LEU A 225 16.26 12.10 -3.18
N VAL A 226 15.16 11.78 -3.88
CA VAL A 226 15.21 10.90 -5.06
C VAL A 226 16.07 11.48 -6.18
N LEU A 227 15.86 12.74 -6.55
CA LEU A 227 16.64 13.38 -7.62
C LEU A 227 18.11 13.61 -7.25
N ARG A 228 18.44 13.70 -5.96
CA ARG A 228 19.83 13.84 -5.48
C ARG A 228 20.60 12.52 -5.46
N ILE A 229 19.90 11.39 -5.55
CA ILE A 229 20.53 10.08 -5.71
C ILE A 229 20.94 9.93 -7.18
N THR A 230 22.22 10.16 -7.45
CA THR A 230 22.84 10.11 -8.78
C THR A 230 23.55 8.79 -9.07
N THR A 231 23.83 7.98 -8.04
CA THR A 231 24.56 6.70 -8.18
C THR A 231 23.80 5.56 -7.52
N ALA A 232 23.96 4.34 -8.05
CA ALA A 232 23.33 3.15 -7.49
C ALA A 232 23.81 2.86 -6.05
N GLY A 233 25.09 3.12 -5.75
CA GLY A 233 25.63 2.99 -4.40
C GLY A 233 24.91 3.87 -3.38
N ARG A 234 24.64 5.14 -3.71
CA ARG A 234 23.84 6.03 -2.84
C ARG A 234 22.41 5.53 -2.66
N ALA A 235 21.81 4.95 -3.69
CA ALA A 235 20.47 4.36 -3.60
C ALA A 235 20.47 3.16 -2.65
N TRP A 236 21.46 2.26 -2.75
CA TRP A 236 21.63 1.12 -1.84
C TRP A 236 21.86 1.55 -0.40
N CYS A 237 22.74 2.53 -0.16
CA CYS A 237 22.94 3.07 1.18
C CYS A 237 21.65 3.68 1.74
N ALA A 238 20.90 4.43 0.93
CA ALA A 238 19.61 4.99 1.36
C ALA A 238 18.59 3.88 1.70
N LEU A 239 18.52 2.81 0.91
CA LEU A 239 17.66 1.66 1.21
C LEU A 239 18.10 0.98 2.52
N ALA A 240 19.39 0.71 2.70
CA ALA A 240 19.91 0.12 3.92
C ALA A 240 19.55 0.97 5.15
N LEU A 241 19.75 2.29 5.08
CA LEU A 241 19.38 3.22 6.16
C LEU A 241 17.87 3.21 6.47
N LEU A 242 17.03 3.14 5.44
CA LEU A 242 15.57 3.06 5.62
C LEU A 242 15.14 1.72 6.22
N CYS A 243 15.79 0.61 5.85
CA CYS A 243 15.55 -0.71 6.42
C CYS A 243 16.01 -0.82 7.88
N LEU A 244 16.95 0.03 8.34
CA LEU A 244 17.37 0.08 9.75
C LEU A 244 16.34 0.76 10.67
N LEU A 245 15.44 1.61 10.15
CA LEU A 245 14.49 2.36 10.98
C LEU A 245 13.52 1.45 11.77
N PRO A 246 12.90 0.41 11.18
CA PRO A 246 12.10 -0.56 11.94
C PRO A 246 12.85 -1.22 13.09
N TRP A 247 14.15 -1.44 12.97
CA TRP A 247 14.94 -2.08 14.03
C TRP A 247 15.02 -1.25 15.30
N ILE A 248 14.88 0.09 15.21
CA ILE A 248 14.78 0.96 16.38
C ILE A 248 13.56 0.56 17.23
N SER A 249 12.45 0.17 16.60
CA SER A 249 11.24 -0.28 17.31
C SER A 249 11.39 -1.64 17.99
N PHE A 250 12.43 -2.40 17.66
CA PHE A 250 12.77 -3.66 18.32
C PHE A 250 13.82 -3.46 19.43
N VAL A 251 14.87 -2.68 19.12
CA VAL A 251 15.97 -2.42 20.06
C VAL A 251 15.51 -1.55 21.23
N ALA A 252 14.67 -0.55 21.00
CA ALA A 252 14.26 0.37 22.06
C ALA A 252 13.47 -0.31 23.19
N PRO A 253 12.45 -1.15 22.93
CA PRO A 253 11.77 -1.91 24.00
C PRO A 253 12.69 -2.93 24.68
N ALA A 254 13.52 -3.64 23.91
CA ALA A 254 14.49 -4.60 24.46
C ALA A 254 15.55 -3.94 25.37
N ALA A 255 15.78 -2.63 25.21
CA ALA A 255 16.70 -1.87 26.05
C ALA A 255 16.02 -1.19 27.26
N TRP A 256 14.68 -1.10 27.28
CA TRP A 256 13.94 -0.33 28.28
C TRP A 256 13.44 -1.19 29.46
N GLU A 257 13.18 -2.48 29.25
CA GLU A 257 12.66 -3.40 30.28
C GLU A 257 13.16 -4.84 30.04
N GLU A 258 13.09 -5.70 31.06
CA GLU A 258 13.13 -7.18 30.92
C GLU A 258 11.87 -7.71 30.17
N SER A 259 11.31 -6.92 29.24
CA SER A 259 10.12 -7.32 28.50
C SER A 259 10.46 -8.57 27.69
N PRO A 260 9.64 -9.62 27.75
CA PRO A 260 9.85 -10.79 26.93
C PRO A 260 9.89 -10.40 25.45
N PRO A 261 10.68 -11.11 24.62
CA PRO A 261 10.80 -10.83 23.18
C PRO A 261 9.45 -10.81 22.43
N ASP A 262 8.41 -11.37 23.04
CA ASP A 262 7.04 -11.45 22.53
C ASP A 262 6.10 -10.31 22.98
N TRP A 263 6.61 -9.21 23.54
CA TRP A 263 5.78 -8.06 23.95
C TRP A 263 4.82 -7.53 22.86
N TYR A 264 5.16 -7.75 21.59
CA TYR A 264 4.32 -7.39 20.45
C TYR A 264 3.11 -8.33 20.27
N ALA A 265 3.24 -9.58 20.70
CA ALA A 265 2.20 -10.61 20.62
C ALA A 265 1.10 -10.40 21.67
N ASP A 266 1.46 -9.83 22.82
CA ASP A 266 0.56 -9.61 23.97
C ASP A 266 -0.53 -8.56 23.69
N HIS A 267 -0.36 -7.73 22.66
CA HIS A 267 -1.37 -6.76 22.28
C HIS A 267 -2.54 -7.41 21.54
N HIS A 268 -3.73 -7.34 22.17
CA HIS A 268 -5.01 -7.71 21.58
C HIS A 268 -5.75 -6.49 21.04
N THR A 269 -6.38 -6.62 19.87
CA THR A 269 -7.18 -5.53 19.28
C THR A 269 -8.39 -5.21 20.17
N GLY A 270 -8.54 -3.95 20.56
CA GLY A 270 -9.56 -3.48 21.49
C GLY A 270 -9.03 -3.20 22.89
N ALA A 271 -7.82 -3.69 23.25
CA ALA A 271 -7.26 -3.57 24.58
C ALA A 271 -7.10 -2.11 25.05
N LEU A 272 -6.85 -1.17 24.13
CA LEU A 272 -6.69 0.25 24.46
C LEU A 272 -7.95 0.91 25.04
N ARG A 273 -9.11 0.32 24.80
CA ARG A 273 -10.38 0.81 25.35
C ARG A 273 -10.58 0.34 26.79
N ASP A 274 -10.14 -0.87 27.09
CA ASP A 274 -10.37 -1.52 28.38
C ASP A 274 -9.23 -1.25 29.37
N ASP A 275 -8.00 -1.07 28.88
CA ASP A 275 -6.82 -0.70 29.65
C ASP A 275 -6.02 0.44 28.97
N PRO A 276 -6.45 1.71 29.13
CA PRO A 276 -5.75 2.87 28.61
C PRO A 276 -4.42 3.15 29.34
N GLY A 277 -4.10 2.45 30.43
CA GLY A 277 -2.85 2.55 31.18
C GLY A 277 -1.70 1.71 30.62
N ALA A 278 -1.99 0.76 29.73
CA ALA A 278 -0.99 -0.07 29.09
C ALA A 278 -0.19 0.71 28.04
N GLY A 279 0.84 1.44 28.48
CA GLY A 279 1.79 2.16 27.60
C GLY A 279 2.34 1.26 26.47
N LEU A 280 2.52 -0.03 26.75
CA LEU A 280 2.89 -1.04 25.76
C LEU A 280 1.86 -1.17 24.62
N SER A 281 0.57 -1.28 24.93
CA SER A 281 -0.51 -1.36 23.94
C SER A 281 -0.56 -0.10 23.07
N ILE A 282 -0.33 1.08 23.66
CA ILE A 282 -0.27 2.35 22.91
C ILE A 282 0.92 2.31 21.95
N GLY A 283 2.07 1.84 22.41
CA GLY A 283 3.27 1.66 21.59
C GLY A 283 3.03 0.71 20.41
N VAL A 284 2.47 -0.48 20.67
CA VAL A 284 2.16 -1.47 19.63
C VAL A 284 1.19 -0.91 18.60
N ALA A 285 0.09 -0.29 19.04
CA ALA A 285 -0.91 0.30 18.15
C ALA A 285 -0.31 1.47 17.35
N THR A 286 0.53 2.31 17.96
CA THR A 286 1.26 3.37 17.26
C THR A 286 2.16 2.78 16.17
N LEU A 287 3.01 1.81 16.49
CA LEU A 287 3.87 1.14 15.52
C LEU A 287 3.07 0.43 14.43
N LYS A 288 1.85 -0.02 14.72
CA LYS A 288 0.98 -0.74 13.80
C LYS A 288 0.21 0.15 12.85
N PHE A 289 -0.27 1.30 13.31
CA PHE A 289 -1.23 2.09 12.54
C PHE A 289 -0.70 3.47 12.18
N ASN A 290 0.25 4.03 12.93
CA ASN A 290 0.67 5.42 12.75
C ASN A 290 1.35 5.64 11.37
N PRO A 291 0.95 6.69 10.62
CA PRO A 291 1.57 7.01 9.33
C PRO A 291 3.08 7.21 9.41
N LEU A 292 3.61 7.75 10.49
CA LEU A 292 5.06 7.99 10.61
C LEU A 292 5.86 6.69 10.60
N CYS A 293 5.30 5.62 11.18
CA CYS A 293 5.96 4.32 11.29
C CYS A 293 6.17 3.64 9.93
N TYR A 294 5.37 3.93 8.90
CA TYR A 294 5.54 3.34 7.56
C TYR A 294 5.99 4.34 6.49
N PHE A 295 6.26 5.59 6.86
CA PHE A 295 6.72 6.59 5.90
C PHE A 295 8.03 6.15 5.21
N HIS A 296 8.94 5.52 5.96
CA HIS A 296 10.18 4.97 5.43
C HIS A 296 9.95 3.90 4.35
N VAL A 297 8.89 3.08 4.47
CA VAL A 297 8.52 2.05 3.48
C VAL A 297 8.08 2.70 2.17
N PHE A 298 7.25 3.75 2.25
CA PHE A 298 6.87 4.55 1.08
C PHE A 298 8.10 5.16 0.39
N VAL A 299 9.01 5.78 1.16
CA VAL A 299 10.25 6.35 0.64
C VAL A 299 11.17 5.28 0.04
N SER A 300 11.24 4.09 0.63
CA SER A 300 12.01 2.96 0.09
C SER A 300 11.52 2.59 -1.31
N GLY A 301 10.21 2.57 -1.51
CA GLY A 301 9.62 2.45 -2.85
C GLY A 301 10.10 3.52 -3.83
N MET A 302 10.16 4.78 -3.39
CA MET A 302 10.66 5.88 -4.23
C MET A 302 12.14 5.68 -4.59
N VAL A 303 12.97 5.26 -3.63
CA VAL A 303 14.40 4.99 -3.86
C VAL A 303 14.60 3.78 -4.77
N LEU A 304 13.81 2.71 -4.63
CA LEU A 304 13.83 1.53 -5.51
C LEU A 304 13.52 1.90 -6.97
N ALA A 305 12.56 2.80 -7.20
CA ALA A 305 12.26 3.28 -8.55
C ALA A 305 13.45 4.03 -9.15
N ARG A 306 14.16 4.83 -8.35
CA ARG A 306 15.38 5.52 -8.77
C ARG A 306 16.56 4.56 -8.99
N LEU A 307 16.75 3.57 -8.15
CA LEU A 307 17.75 2.53 -8.35
C LEU A 307 17.53 1.80 -9.67
N ARG A 308 16.28 1.45 -9.99
CA ARG A 308 15.90 0.86 -11.28
C ARG A 308 16.24 1.78 -12.46
N ASP A 309 15.93 3.06 -12.35
CA ASP A 309 16.24 4.06 -13.37
C ASP A 309 17.75 4.20 -13.61
N LEU A 310 18.54 4.31 -12.52
CA LEU A 310 20.00 4.36 -12.58
C LEU A 310 20.61 3.07 -13.16
N ALA A 311 20.06 1.90 -12.81
CA ALA A 311 20.50 0.62 -13.36
C ALA A 311 20.20 0.50 -14.86
N LYS A 312 19.12 1.11 -15.34
CA LYS A 312 18.82 1.20 -16.79
C LYS A 312 19.78 2.16 -17.51
N ALA A 313 20.10 3.30 -16.91
CA ALA A 313 21.03 4.28 -17.47
C ALA A 313 22.48 3.76 -17.50
N GLY A 314 22.88 2.97 -16.49
CA GLY A 314 24.21 2.41 -16.33
C GLY A 314 24.56 1.23 -17.24
N ARG A 315 23.83 1.00 -18.34
CA ARG A 315 24.01 -0.13 -19.31
C ARG A 315 25.39 -0.21 -20.01
N GLY A 316 26.43 0.44 -19.48
CA GLY A 316 27.84 0.31 -19.90
C GLY A 316 28.88 0.26 -18.77
N GLY A 317 28.52 0.07 -17.49
CA GLY A 317 29.49 0.13 -16.38
C GLY A 317 29.43 -1.03 -15.37
N GLY A 318 30.54 -1.78 -15.24
CA GLY A 318 30.94 -2.61 -14.10
C GLY A 318 30.13 -3.87 -13.75
N ALA A 319 30.82 -4.97 -13.40
CA ALA A 319 30.22 -6.27 -13.04
C ALA A 319 29.16 -6.19 -11.92
N SER A 320 29.32 -5.26 -10.95
CA SER A 320 28.36 -5.03 -9.86
C SER A 320 26.95 -4.66 -10.34
N LEU A 321 26.84 -3.97 -11.48
CA LEU A 321 25.55 -3.53 -12.02
C LEU A 321 24.79 -4.67 -12.70
N SER A 322 25.51 -5.69 -13.20
CA SER A 322 24.92 -6.86 -13.85
C SER A 322 24.16 -7.75 -12.87
N ALA A 323 24.73 -8.01 -11.68
CA ALA A 323 24.06 -8.73 -10.61
C ALA A 323 22.80 -7.99 -10.13
N ALA A 324 22.88 -6.66 -9.95
CA ALA A 324 21.73 -5.84 -9.60
C ALA A 324 20.61 -5.92 -10.65
N LEU A 325 20.95 -5.93 -11.94
CA LEU A 325 19.96 -6.09 -13.02
C LEU A 325 19.33 -7.49 -13.04
N VAL A 326 20.10 -8.54 -12.75
CA VAL A 326 19.56 -9.90 -12.60
C VAL A 326 18.60 -9.96 -11.40
N CYS A 327 18.99 -9.42 -10.24
CA CYS A 327 18.11 -9.31 -9.08
C CYS A 327 16.86 -8.46 -9.39
N LEU A 328 16.96 -7.39 -10.18
CA LEU A 328 15.78 -6.59 -10.56
C LEU A 328 14.88 -7.29 -11.60
N ARG A 329 15.43 -8.19 -12.42
CA ARG A 329 14.67 -8.96 -13.42
C ARG A 329 14.01 -10.20 -12.81
N CYS A 330 14.74 -10.92 -11.97
CA CYS A 330 14.32 -12.17 -11.36
C CYS A 330 13.83 -11.99 -9.92
N GLY A 331 13.96 -10.80 -9.32
CA GLY A 331 13.70 -10.58 -7.89
C GLY A 331 12.27 -10.85 -7.48
N ALA A 332 11.29 -10.58 -8.35
CA ALA A 332 9.91 -10.98 -8.08
C ALA A 332 9.78 -12.50 -8.01
N THR A 333 10.35 -13.23 -8.98
CA THR A 333 10.34 -14.70 -9.01
C THR A 333 11.07 -15.29 -7.81
N LEU A 334 12.28 -14.79 -7.50
CA LEU A 334 13.06 -15.20 -6.33
C LEU A 334 12.29 -14.91 -5.04
N GLY A 335 11.70 -13.72 -4.90
CA GLY A 335 10.89 -13.36 -3.75
C GLY A 335 9.67 -14.27 -3.57
N TYR A 336 8.94 -14.59 -4.64
CA TYR A 336 7.83 -15.53 -4.57
C TYR A 336 8.28 -16.96 -4.25
N ILE A 337 9.40 -17.43 -4.81
CA ILE A 337 9.96 -18.73 -4.47
C ILE A 337 10.34 -18.76 -2.99
N THR A 338 11.04 -17.75 -2.48
CA THR A 338 11.39 -17.64 -1.07
C THR A 338 10.15 -17.64 -0.18
N LEU A 339 9.10 -16.89 -0.53
CA LEU A 339 7.84 -16.90 0.21
C LEU A 339 7.17 -18.28 0.18
N LEU A 340 7.16 -18.95 -0.97
CA LEU A 340 6.62 -20.32 -1.08
C LEU A 340 7.41 -21.31 -0.22
N LEU A 341 8.74 -21.18 -0.16
CA LEU A 341 9.58 -21.98 0.73
C LEU A 341 9.27 -21.70 2.20
N VAL A 342 9.18 -20.42 2.61
CA VAL A 342 8.84 -20.04 3.99
C VAL A 342 7.43 -20.53 4.39
N PHE A 343 6.46 -20.46 3.49
CA PHE A 343 5.10 -20.93 3.78
C PHE A 343 4.96 -22.45 3.73
N GLY A 344 5.69 -23.11 2.82
CA GLY A 344 5.63 -24.55 2.59
C GLY A 344 6.48 -25.38 3.55
N LEU A 345 7.62 -24.87 4.00
CA LEU A 345 8.56 -25.57 4.88
C LEU A 345 8.43 -25.04 6.32
N ARG A 346 7.96 -25.90 7.23
CA ARG A 346 7.75 -25.54 8.64
C ARG A 346 9.03 -25.03 9.31
N ASP A 347 10.16 -25.63 9.01
CA ASP A 347 11.46 -25.28 9.60
C ASP A 347 11.98 -23.90 9.17
N LEU A 348 11.41 -23.31 8.11
CA LEU A 348 11.75 -21.97 7.64
C LEU A 348 10.80 -20.88 8.16
N ARG A 349 9.79 -21.25 8.96
CA ARG A 349 8.81 -20.30 9.49
C ARG A 349 9.41 -19.53 10.66
N PRO A 350 9.47 -18.18 10.62
CA PRO A 350 9.90 -17.43 11.79
C PRO A 350 8.88 -17.54 12.93
N GLU A 351 9.37 -17.68 14.16
CA GLU A 351 8.55 -17.76 15.37
C GLU A 351 7.67 -16.51 15.55
N SER A 352 8.20 -15.32 15.26
CA SER A 352 7.51 -14.03 15.41
C SER A 352 7.06 -13.43 14.07
N ALA A 353 6.23 -14.16 13.30
CA ALA A 353 5.76 -13.77 11.96
C ALA A 353 5.26 -12.31 11.83
N LYS A 354 4.62 -11.77 12.89
CA LYS A 354 4.10 -10.38 12.91
C LYS A 354 5.20 -9.33 12.94
N ILE A 355 6.29 -9.59 13.66
CA ILE A 355 7.44 -8.68 13.82
C ILE A 355 8.38 -8.84 12.63
N SER A 356 8.68 -10.08 12.23
CA SER A 356 9.58 -10.36 11.11
C SER A 356 9.13 -9.64 9.83
N ALA A 357 7.81 -9.67 9.55
CA ALA A 357 7.24 -8.98 8.40
C ALA A 357 7.42 -7.44 8.38
N ARG A 358 7.79 -6.85 9.52
CA ARG A 358 8.03 -5.41 9.66
C ARG A 358 9.51 -5.05 9.67
N LEU A 359 10.36 -5.99 10.12
CA LEU A 359 11.81 -5.82 10.19
C LEU A 359 12.54 -6.18 8.89
N THR A 360 11.98 -7.10 8.10
CA THR A 360 12.66 -7.65 6.90
C THR A 360 12.20 -7.03 5.57
N ILE A 361 11.68 -5.79 5.58
CA ILE A 361 11.32 -5.08 4.34
C ILE A 361 12.57 -4.85 3.47
#